data_AF-A0A8T2DUI5-F1
#
_entry.id   AF-A0A8T2DUI5-F1
#
_cell.length_a   1.000
_cell.length_b   1.000
_cell.length_c   1.000
_cell.angle_alpha   90.00
_cell.angle_beta   90.00
_cell.angle_gamma   90.00
#
_symmetry.space_group_name_H-M   'P 1'
#
loop_
_entity.id
_entity.type
_entity.pdbx_description
1 polymer ?
#
loop_
_entity_poly.entity_id
_entity_poly.type
_entity_poly.pdbx_seq_one_letter_code
_entity_poly.pdbx_strand_id
1 'polypeptide(L)'
;MEESLNRKARDLLATPSHEGAEILVKQLSLPQETNEFQTAEDLFNFCANNFPNCLTLMFLKLYRHSSNDFIRFHSLYLLSETLAVFRNCNIKLSRVALHEIKPLVIECLTMQETKESDMKFLGRVVSLITYNVVICDNGGWHELSDCILWLAENEPVKAFHVFIDLPSVYQSFIDKFMKVIVEKAEKVLLNPVKSEVEDWSLALETVVKLGIQISYKDMRYVKMVENLLSILAKSVKELVEKGNEQFLVQGLEHLERFLSEDKYLCNYNKEQCHFVMAFMFRIKSFGTQSKEIIKKINWLVQTPGNRAGKHSSLKINPLVQTPGNQDHGEEFDRAWLDHLKTLSSLEVLKIFASTDLEDETREMAIRQLNVLLSDHTSKRVEIDFSVMRQLQPLLISCLRQEGITDSMFKVLGEVVSHVAFEIFKHQDVTWYALRNYITSSKIEFQRAVYIFQCLTMPLENEEFLIPVIEILLPEISRRLNPPTELMVDNSSWVLAFTGAFCAAIHLIEVSSHAEFVKEIAHKMVKSVRKLVERGMEVGLVRRAFRDVESIVKKQLRWYDTSEYKFVKGLLWRLYAIKGMKWESMIVLWRINVIVERRVDEMVKELPENEFDWLNLTDEEVE
;
A
#
# COMPACT_ATOMS: atom_id res chain seq x y z
N MET A 1 31.94 -10.80 -23.42
CA MET A 1 30.75 -10.57 -22.58
C MET A 1 30.99 -11.10 -21.17
N GLU A 2 31.31 -12.39 -21.02
CA GLU A 2 31.57 -13.06 -19.73
C GLU A 2 32.73 -12.45 -18.92
N GLU A 3 33.83 -12.06 -19.58
CA GLU A 3 34.98 -11.41 -18.92
C GLU A 3 34.65 -9.99 -18.39
N SER A 4 33.74 -9.28 -19.07
CA SER A 4 33.25 -7.97 -18.63
C SER A 4 32.31 -8.10 -17.43
N LEU A 5 31.40 -9.09 -17.45
CA LEU A 5 30.52 -9.40 -16.31
C LEU A 5 31.31 -9.88 -15.09
N ASN A 6 32.35 -10.70 -15.28
CA ASN A 6 33.21 -11.15 -14.18
C ASN A 6 33.92 -9.99 -13.49
N ARG A 7 34.45 -9.03 -14.26
CA ARG A 7 35.06 -7.82 -13.67
C ARG A 7 34.03 -7.01 -12.89
N LYS A 8 32.86 -6.70 -13.49
CA LYS A 8 31.78 -5.97 -12.81
C LYS A 8 31.29 -6.68 -11.55
N ALA A 9 31.14 -8.00 -11.59
CA ALA A 9 30.72 -8.80 -10.45
C ALA A 9 31.74 -8.77 -9.31
N ARG A 10 33.04 -8.87 -9.62
CA ARG A 10 34.10 -8.73 -8.61
C ARG A 10 34.11 -7.34 -8.00
N ASP A 11 34.02 -6.30 -8.83
CA ASP A 11 33.98 -4.92 -8.35
C ASP A 11 32.76 -4.72 -7.43
N LEU A 12 31.58 -5.19 -7.84
CA LEU A 12 30.35 -5.11 -7.04
C LEU A 12 30.47 -5.87 -5.71
N LEU A 13 30.92 -7.12 -5.73
CA LEU A 13 30.90 -8.02 -4.58
C LEU A 13 32.06 -7.81 -3.61
N ALA A 14 33.20 -7.29 -4.09
CA ALA A 14 34.38 -7.03 -3.26
C ALA A 14 34.41 -5.61 -2.67
N THR A 15 33.54 -4.70 -3.15
CA THR A 15 33.54 -3.32 -2.68
C THR A 15 32.94 -3.19 -1.27
N PRO A 16 33.66 -2.57 -0.31
CA PRO A 16 33.13 -2.35 1.03
C PRO A 16 32.03 -1.28 1.08
N SER A 17 32.06 -0.29 0.18
CA SER A 17 30.96 0.68 0.04
C SER A 17 29.76 -0.01 -0.61
N HIS A 18 28.64 -0.04 0.10
CA HIS A 18 27.42 -0.69 -0.37
C HIS A 18 26.75 0.04 -1.56
N GLU A 19 27.28 1.18 -1.99
CA GLU A 19 26.75 2.03 -3.07
C GLU A 19 26.50 1.27 -4.37
N GLY A 20 27.44 0.44 -4.81
CA GLY A 20 27.27 -0.37 -6.04
C GLY A 20 26.13 -1.38 -5.91
N ALA A 21 25.94 -1.95 -4.72
CA ALA A 21 24.86 -2.89 -4.43
C ALA A 21 23.50 -2.17 -4.32
N GLU A 22 23.47 -0.96 -3.75
CA GLU A 22 22.26 -0.11 -3.76
C GLU A 22 21.85 0.23 -5.18
N ILE A 23 22.80 0.61 -6.05
CA ILE A 23 22.54 0.90 -7.47
C ILE A 23 21.98 -0.34 -8.17
N LEU A 24 22.56 -1.53 -7.94
CA LEU A 24 22.03 -2.76 -8.52
C LEU A 24 20.57 -2.99 -8.12
N VAL A 25 20.26 -2.91 -6.82
CA VAL A 25 18.90 -3.10 -6.29
C VAL A 25 17.93 -2.08 -6.88
N LYS A 26 18.34 -0.82 -7.01
CA LYS A 26 17.54 0.21 -7.68
C LYS A 26 17.26 -0.14 -9.13
N GLN A 27 18.28 -0.54 -9.89
CA GLN A 27 18.13 -0.89 -11.31
C GLN A 27 17.25 -2.13 -11.51
N LEU A 28 17.30 -3.09 -10.60
CA LEU A 28 16.40 -4.25 -10.58
C LEU A 28 14.95 -3.89 -10.21
N SER A 29 14.71 -2.68 -9.72
CA SER A 29 13.39 -2.14 -9.39
C SER A 29 12.83 -1.21 -10.48
N LEU A 30 13.55 -1.05 -11.60
CA LEU A 30 13.09 -0.29 -12.76
C LEU A 30 12.23 -1.16 -13.68
N PRO A 31 11.41 -0.56 -14.58
CA PRO A 31 10.64 -1.31 -15.55
C PRO A 31 11.53 -2.24 -16.39
N GLN A 32 11.04 -3.45 -16.65
CA GLN A 32 11.81 -4.52 -17.31
C GLN A 32 12.32 -4.14 -18.71
N GLU A 33 11.64 -3.20 -19.36
CA GLU A 33 11.95 -2.69 -20.71
C GLU A 33 13.18 -1.76 -20.73
N THR A 34 13.65 -1.30 -19.56
CA THR A 34 14.80 -0.39 -19.47
C THR A 34 16.12 -1.12 -19.70
N ASN A 35 17.06 -0.45 -20.37
CA ASN A 35 18.40 -1.00 -20.59
C ASN A 35 19.15 -1.21 -19.26
N GLU A 36 18.88 -0.34 -18.29
CA GLU A 36 19.38 -0.38 -16.93
C GLU A 36 18.91 -1.66 -16.22
N PHE A 37 17.62 -1.97 -16.28
CA PHE A 37 17.08 -3.22 -15.74
C PHE A 37 17.73 -4.44 -16.39
N GLN A 38 17.76 -4.51 -17.73
CA GLN A 38 18.31 -5.69 -18.42
C GLN A 38 19.79 -5.90 -18.10
N THR A 39 20.57 -4.82 -17.99
CA THR A 39 21.99 -4.88 -17.61
C THR A 39 22.17 -5.32 -16.16
N ALA A 40 21.34 -4.83 -15.25
CA ALA A 40 21.36 -5.20 -13.84
C ALA A 40 20.91 -6.65 -13.64
N GLU A 41 19.88 -7.10 -14.35
CA GLU A 41 19.39 -8.47 -14.36
C GLU A 41 20.50 -9.44 -14.82
N ASP A 42 21.17 -9.14 -15.94
CA ASP A 42 22.28 -9.96 -16.44
C ASP A 42 23.42 -10.08 -15.43
N LEU A 43 23.78 -8.96 -14.78
CA LEU A 43 24.81 -8.93 -13.75
C LEU A 43 24.39 -9.71 -12.50
N PHE A 44 23.15 -9.52 -12.04
CA PHE A 44 22.59 -10.21 -10.89
C PHE A 44 22.55 -11.72 -11.12
N ASN A 45 22.02 -12.16 -12.25
CA ASN A 45 21.97 -13.58 -12.63
C ASN A 45 23.36 -14.18 -12.76
N PHE A 46 24.32 -13.43 -13.32
CA PHE A 46 25.72 -13.86 -13.36
C PHE A 46 26.29 -14.05 -11.95
N CYS A 47 26.04 -13.11 -11.02
CA CYS A 47 26.47 -13.22 -9.62
C CYS A 47 25.80 -14.39 -8.89
N ALA A 48 24.50 -14.62 -9.09
CA ALA A 48 23.77 -15.71 -8.46
C ALA A 48 24.32 -17.08 -8.88
N ASN A 49 24.67 -17.22 -10.15
CA ASN A 49 25.19 -18.47 -10.72
C ASN A 49 26.64 -18.76 -10.33
N ASN A 50 27.49 -17.73 -10.28
CA ASN A 50 28.94 -17.91 -10.14
C ASN A 50 29.46 -17.61 -8.72
N PHE A 51 28.79 -16.74 -7.98
CA PHE A 51 29.23 -16.23 -6.68
C PHE A 51 28.11 -16.22 -5.62
N PRO A 52 27.39 -17.34 -5.40
CA PRO A 52 26.23 -17.40 -4.51
C PRO A 52 26.55 -16.99 -3.06
N ASN A 53 27.75 -17.33 -2.58
CA ASN A 53 28.24 -16.98 -1.24
C ASN A 53 28.38 -15.45 -1.08
N CYS A 54 29.06 -14.80 -2.04
CA CYS A 54 29.32 -13.38 -2.00
C CYS A 54 28.05 -12.57 -2.19
N LEU A 55 27.15 -13.02 -3.08
CA LEU A 55 25.85 -12.39 -3.29
C LEU A 55 25.00 -12.42 -2.01
N THR A 56 24.97 -13.56 -1.32
CA THR A 56 24.28 -13.71 -0.02
C THR A 56 24.82 -12.72 1.02
N LEU A 57 26.15 -12.63 1.15
CA LEU A 57 26.81 -11.68 2.05
C LEU A 57 26.51 -10.23 1.68
N MET A 58 26.51 -9.89 0.39
CA MET A 58 26.24 -8.54 -0.11
C MET A 58 24.83 -8.09 0.31
N PHE A 59 23.79 -8.88 0.06
CA PHE A 59 22.43 -8.49 0.42
C PHE A 59 22.19 -8.41 1.92
N LEU A 60 22.77 -9.32 2.72
CA LEU A 60 22.68 -9.22 4.18
C LEU A 60 23.33 -7.94 4.71
N LYS A 61 24.50 -7.55 4.16
CA LYS A 61 25.15 -6.29 4.52
C LYS A 61 24.30 -5.09 4.09
N LEU A 62 23.70 -5.16 2.90
CA LEU A 62 22.82 -4.11 2.38
C LEU A 62 21.61 -3.90 3.30
N TYR A 63 20.95 -4.99 3.70
CA TYR A 63 19.85 -4.94 4.66
C TYR A 63 20.28 -4.35 6.01
N ARG A 64 21.48 -4.70 6.48
CA ARG A 64 22.01 -4.27 7.78
C ARG A 64 22.40 -2.79 7.82
N HIS A 65 22.95 -2.27 6.73
CA HIS A 65 23.65 -0.99 6.70
C HIS A 65 23.00 0.10 5.84
N SER A 66 22.08 -0.24 4.92
CA SER A 66 21.43 0.77 4.09
C SER A 66 20.54 1.66 4.95
N SER A 67 20.60 2.97 4.71
CA SER A 67 19.70 3.96 5.33
C SER A 67 18.38 4.12 4.56
N ASN A 68 18.25 3.46 3.40
CA ASN A 68 17.07 3.54 2.56
C ASN A 68 16.17 2.33 2.81
N ASP A 69 14.98 2.58 3.37
CA ASP A 69 14.00 1.56 3.70
C ASP A 69 13.57 0.69 2.51
N PHE A 70 13.39 1.30 1.34
CA PHE A 70 13.05 0.56 0.12
C PHE A 70 14.17 -0.42 -0.24
N ILE A 71 15.43 0.05 -0.21
CA ILE A 71 16.59 -0.79 -0.52
C ILE A 71 16.73 -1.91 0.49
N ARG A 72 16.53 -1.64 1.79
CA ARG A 72 16.53 -2.67 2.83
C ARG A 72 15.49 -3.74 2.53
N PHE A 73 14.22 -3.36 2.37
CA PHE A 73 13.14 -4.30 2.11
C PHE A 73 13.36 -5.11 0.82
N HIS A 74 13.67 -4.43 -0.29
CA HIS A 74 13.85 -5.06 -1.59
C HIS A 74 15.08 -5.99 -1.62
N SER A 75 16.17 -5.62 -0.94
CA SER A 75 17.36 -6.47 -0.79
C SER A 75 17.05 -7.78 -0.06
N LEU A 76 16.21 -7.71 0.98
CA LEU A 76 15.81 -8.86 1.77
C LEU A 76 14.86 -9.78 0.98
N TYR A 77 13.91 -9.19 0.25
CA TYR A 77 13.04 -9.90 -0.68
C TYR A 77 13.86 -10.66 -1.73
N LEU A 78 14.74 -9.97 -2.47
CA LEU A 78 15.61 -10.57 -3.49
C LEU A 78 16.48 -11.68 -2.92
N LEU A 79 17.02 -11.50 -1.71
CA LEU A 79 17.80 -12.52 -1.04
C LEU A 79 16.95 -13.76 -0.71
N SER A 80 15.75 -13.58 -0.19
CA SER A 80 14.85 -14.68 0.17
C SER A 80 14.48 -15.54 -1.04
N GLU A 81 14.18 -14.90 -2.18
CA GLU A 81 13.86 -15.59 -3.43
C GLU A 81 15.09 -16.28 -4.03
N THR A 82 16.23 -15.60 -4.03
CA THR A 82 17.50 -16.16 -4.52
C THR A 82 17.88 -17.43 -3.74
N LEU A 83 17.80 -17.39 -2.41
CA LEU A 83 18.11 -18.54 -1.57
C LEU A 83 17.10 -19.69 -1.75
N ALA A 84 15.83 -19.38 -2.05
CA ALA A 84 14.82 -20.40 -2.36
C ALA A 84 15.14 -21.11 -3.67
N VAL A 85 15.54 -20.35 -4.70
CA VAL A 85 16.03 -20.92 -5.97
C VAL A 85 17.28 -21.78 -5.72
N PHE A 86 18.24 -21.33 -4.91
CA PHE A 86 19.42 -22.13 -4.57
C PHE A 86 19.04 -23.47 -3.94
N ARG A 87 18.09 -23.48 -3.00
CA ARG A 87 17.57 -24.70 -2.40
C ARG A 87 16.97 -25.65 -3.45
N ASN A 88 16.13 -25.13 -4.35
CA ASN A 88 15.47 -25.92 -5.40
C ASN A 88 16.46 -26.47 -6.43
N CYS A 89 17.50 -25.70 -6.76
CA CYS A 89 18.58 -26.11 -7.65
C CYS A 89 19.69 -26.92 -6.95
N ASN A 90 19.55 -27.19 -5.65
CA ASN A 90 20.55 -27.87 -4.81
C ASN A 90 21.93 -27.18 -4.81
N ILE A 91 21.94 -25.86 -4.98
CA ILE A 91 23.12 -25.01 -4.81
C ILE A 91 23.33 -24.79 -3.32
N LYS A 92 24.50 -25.19 -2.82
CA LYS A 92 24.82 -25.12 -1.40
C LYS A 92 25.82 -24.00 -1.13
N LEU A 93 25.56 -23.24 -0.07
CA LEU A 93 26.53 -22.28 0.43
C LEU A 93 27.74 -23.01 0.99
N SER A 94 28.93 -22.48 0.73
CA SER A 94 30.17 -23.11 1.18
C SER A 94 30.33 -22.98 2.70
N ARG A 95 30.98 -23.97 3.32
CA ARG A 95 31.22 -23.96 4.77
C ARG A 95 32.04 -22.75 5.22
N VAL A 96 33.00 -22.31 4.40
CA VAL A 96 33.80 -21.09 4.64
C VAL A 96 32.92 -19.85 4.65
N ALA A 97 32.04 -19.69 3.65
CA ALA A 97 31.12 -18.56 3.60
C ALA A 97 30.12 -18.55 4.75
N LEU A 98 29.66 -19.73 5.20
CA LEU A 98 28.76 -19.83 6.35
C LEU A 98 29.39 -19.27 7.63
N HIS A 99 30.72 -19.33 7.81
CA HIS A 99 31.37 -18.71 8.97
C HIS A 99 31.23 -17.18 8.98
N GLU A 100 31.14 -16.54 7.82
CA GLU A 100 30.92 -15.09 7.69
C GLU A 100 29.43 -14.73 7.68
N ILE A 101 28.60 -15.58 7.08
CA ILE A 101 27.15 -15.36 6.97
C ILE A 101 26.47 -15.52 8.33
N LYS A 102 26.84 -16.53 9.12
CA LYS A 102 26.18 -16.84 10.40
C LYS A 102 26.14 -15.62 11.34
N PRO A 103 27.26 -14.93 11.67
CA PRO A 103 27.23 -13.74 12.53
C PRO A 103 26.37 -12.61 11.97
N LEU A 104 26.44 -12.36 10.67
CA LEU A 104 25.70 -11.27 10.03
C LEU A 104 24.18 -11.49 10.07
N VAL A 105 23.72 -12.74 9.94
CA VAL A 105 22.30 -13.09 10.13
C VAL A 105 21.85 -12.80 11.57
N ILE A 106 22.68 -13.14 12.56
CA ILE A 106 22.38 -12.83 13.98
C ILE A 106 22.31 -11.31 14.18
N GLU A 107 23.26 -10.56 13.62
CA GLU A 107 23.24 -9.10 13.66
C GLU A 107 21.94 -8.53 13.05
N CYS A 108 21.50 -9.03 11.89
CA CYS A 108 20.25 -8.63 11.25
C CYS A 108 19.01 -8.92 12.12
N LEU A 109 18.99 -10.08 12.78
CA LEU A 109 17.90 -10.48 13.68
C LEU A 109 17.83 -9.63 14.96
N THR A 110 18.98 -9.17 15.46
CA THR A 110 19.08 -8.36 16.68
C THR A 110 18.97 -6.85 16.44
N MET A 111 18.65 -6.43 15.21
CA MET A 111 18.40 -5.01 14.91
C MET A 111 17.16 -4.52 15.66
N GLN A 112 17.30 -3.37 16.34
CA GLN A 112 16.18 -2.74 17.04
C GLN A 112 15.13 -2.19 16.05
N GLU A 113 15.54 -1.79 14.85
CA GLU A 113 14.70 -1.18 13.81
C GLU A 113 14.20 -2.19 12.75
N THR A 114 14.01 -3.46 13.13
CA THR A 114 13.41 -4.45 12.21
C THR A 114 11.91 -4.23 12.14
N LYS A 115 11.41 -3.91 10.94
CA LYS A 115 9.97 -3.77 10.67
C LYS A 115 9.33 -5.15 10.62
N GLU A 116 8.07 -5.26 11.04
CA GLU A 116 7.33 -6.52 11.02
C GLU A 116 7.21 -7.12 9.61
N SER A 117 7.03 -6.25 8.60
CA SER A 117 7.03 -6.63 7.19
C SER A 117 8.34 -7.25 6.70
N ASP A 118 9.48 -6.91 7.31
CA ASP A 118 10.76 -7.55 7.00
C ASP A 118 10.82 -8.97 7.58
N MET A 119 10.14 -9.23 8.71
CA MET A 119 10.29 -10.47 9.47
C MET A 119 9.88 -11.71 8.68
N LYS A 120 8.90 -11.60 7.79
CA LYS A 120 8.51 -12.71 6.89
C LYS A 120 9.67 -13.13 6.00
N PHE A 121 10.34 -12.18 5.34
CA PHE A 121 11.46 -12.48 4.45
C PHE A 121 12.73 -12.83 5.24
N LEU A 122 12.97 -12.17 6.37
CA LEU A 122 14.10 -12.46 7.24
C LEU A 122 14.00 -13.86 7.84
N GLY A 123 12.82 -14.27 8.30
CA GLY A 123 12.53 -15.63 8.76
C GLY A 123 12.82 -16.68 7.68
N ARG A 124 12.34 -16.45 6.46
CA ARG A 124 12.64 -17.31 5.29
C ARG A 124 14.13 -17.36 4.96
N VAL A 125 14.85 -16.24 5.00
CA VAL A 125 16.31 -16.19 4.82
C VAL A 125 17.02 -17.00 5.90
N VAL A 126 16.65 -16.81 7.17
CA VAL A 126 17.20 -17.59 8.30
C VAL A 126 16.94 -19.07 8.11
N SER A 127 15.74 -19.45 7.68
CA SER A 127 15.38 -20.84 7.38
C SER A 127 16.26 -21.46 6.29
N LEU A 128 16.44 -20.77 5.18
CA LEU A 128 17.22 -21.24 4.03
C LEU A 128 18.71 -21.35 4.37
N ILE A 129 19.26 -20.42 5.15
CA ILE A 129 20.63 -20.49 5.64
C ILE A 129 20.76 -21.61 6.67
N THR A 130 19.80 -21.77 7.58
CA THR A 130 19.77 -22.87 8.57
C THR A 130 19.77 -24.22 7.88
N TYR A 131 19.00 -24.38 6.80
CA TYR A 131 19.01 -25.60 5.98
C TYR A 131 20.40 -25.89 5.39
N ASN A 132 21.08 -24.87 4.86
CA ASN A 132 22.46 -25.00 4.38
C ASN A 132 23.42 -25.39 5.52
N VAL A 133 23.29 -24.80 6.70
CA VAL A 133 24.12 -25.14 7.87
C VAL A 133 23.88 -26.59 8.30
N VAL A 134 22.63 -27.02 8.45
CA VAL A 134 22.29 -28.39 8.87
C VAL A 134 22.83 -29.43 7.87
N ILE A 135 22.84 -29.14 6.57
CA ILE A 135 23.36 -30.05 5.54
C ILE A 135 24.89 -30.03 5.45
N CYS A 136 25.51 -28.87 5.59
CA CYS A 136 26.94 -28.69 5.33
C CYS A 136 27.80 -28.82 6.60
N ASP A 137 27.21 -28.72 7.80
CA ASP A 137 27.95 -28.57 9.05
C ASP A 137 27.51 -29.60 10.12
N ASN A 138 28.43 -30.48 10.51
CA ASN A 138 28.22 -31.48 11.57
C ASN A 138 28.13 -30.86 12.98
N GLY A 139 28.42 -29.56 13.15
CA GLY A 139 28.46 -28.86 14.45
C GLY A 139 27.19 -28.08 14.82
N GLY A 140 26.24 -27.91 13.89
CA GLY A 140 25.02 -27.13 14.13
C GLY A 140 25.23 -25.60 14.15
N TRP A 141 24.23 -24.88 14.67
CA TRP A 141 24.21 -23.42 14.79
C TRP A 141 23.70 -23.00 16.18
N HIS A 142 24.54 -23.20 17.20
CA HIS A 142 24.15 -22.92 18.58
C HIS A 142 23.86 -21.44 18.83
N GLU A 143 24.56 -20.56 18.13
CA GLU A 143 24.43 -19.10 18.20
C GLU A 143 23.03 -18.64 17.76
N LEU A 144 22.45 -19.26 16.73
CA LEU A 144 21.08 -18.97 16.31
C LEU A 144 20.07 -19.43 17.38
N SER A 145 20.31 -20.57 18.01
CA SER A 145 19.47 -21.01 19.11
C SER A 145 19.52 -20.06 20.32
N ASP A 146 20.70 -19.51 20.64
CA ASP A 146 20.84 -18.51 21.71
C ASP A 146 20.19 -17.17 21.32
N CYS A 147 20.27 -16.78 20.03
CA CYS A 147 19.58 -15.61 19.50
C CYS A 147 18.05 -15.75 19.56
N ILE A 148 17.49 -16.91 19.18
CA ILE A 148 16.05 -17.17 19.28
C ILE A 148 15.58 -17.14 20.73
N LEU A 149 16.38 -17.66 21.68
CA LEU A 149 16.08 -17.54 23.11
C LEU A 149 16.01 -16.06 23.53
N TRP A 150 17.03 -15.28 23.18
CA TRP A 150 17.06 -13.85 23.47
C TRP A 150 15.86 -13.10 22.86
N LEU A 151 15.51 -13.40 21.60
CA LEU A 151 14.32 -12.86 20.94
C LEU A 151 13.04 -13.29 21.69
N ALA A 152 12.89 -14.55 22.09
CA ALA A 152 11.70 -15.02 22.80
C ALA A 152 11.52 -14.31 24.16
N GLU A 153 12.63 -13.96 24.83
CA GLU A 153 12.61 -13.24 26.09
C GLU A 153 12.22 -11.76 25.92
N ASN A 154 12.79 -11.08 24.91
CA ASN A 154 12.69 -9.62 24.74
C ASN A 154 11.65 -9.19 23.68
N GLU A 155 11.57 -9.90 22.56
CA GLU A 155 10.78 -9.59 21.36
C GLU A 155 10.06 -10.84 20.82
N PRO A 156 9.04 -11.37 21.55
CA PRO A 156 8.48 -12.70 21.30
C PRO A 156 7.85 -12.87 19.91
N VAL A 157 7.24 -11.82 19.35
CA VAL A 157 6.66 -11.83 17.99
C VAL A 157 7.74 -12.09 16.93
N LYS A 158 8.92 -11.44 17.04
CA LYS A 158 10.05 -11.71 16.15
C LYS A 158 10.52 -13.16 16.28
N ALA A 159 10.58 -13.68 17.51
CA ALA A 159 10.97 -15.07 17.74
C ALA A 159 10.00 -16.05 17.08
N PHE A 160 8.70 -15.75 17.08
CA PHE A 160 7.68 -16.57 16.42
C PHE A 160 7.91 -16.61 14.92
N HIS A 161 8.04 -15.46 14.25
CA HIS A 161 8.34 -15.39 12.81
C HIS A 161 9.58 -16.19 12.42
N VAL A 162 10.67 -16.03 13.16
CA VAL A 162 11.90 -16.78 12.88
C VAL A 162 11.68 -18.28 13.05
N PHE A 163 10.96 -18.68 14.11
CA PHE A 163 10.77 -20.09 14.45
C PHE A 163 9.85 -20.83 13.47
N ILE A 164 8.75 -20.21 13.02
CA ILE A 164 7.78 -20.87 12.13
C ILE A 164 8.41 -21.30 10.82
N ASP A 165 9.36 -20.51 10.30
CA ASP A 165 10.02 -20.78 9.03
C ASP A 165 11.13 -21.83 9.15
N LEU A 166 11.61 -22.15 10.37
CA LEU A 166 12.77 -23.03 10.53
C LEU A 166 12.55 -24.42 9.90
N PRO A 167 13.58 -24.96 9.23
CA PRO A 167 13.53 -26.34 8.75
C PRO A 167 13.54 -27.33 9.91
N SER A 168 13.41 -28.63 9.62
CA SER A 168 13.61 -29.68 10.62
C SER A 168 15.03 -29.60 11.21
N VAL A 169 15.17 -29.18 12.47
CA VAL A 169 16.45 -29.00 13.16
C VAL A 169 16.70 -30.10 14.21
N TYR A 170 17.94 -30.23 14.67
CA TYR A 170 18.32 -31.21 15.69
C TYR A 170 17.75 -30.85 17.07
N GLN A 171 17.63 -31.85 17.94
CA GLN A 171 16.92 -31.73 19.22
C GLN A 171 17.52 -30.67 20.16
N SER A 172 18.84 -30.70 20.35
CA SER A 172 19.55 -29.77 21.25
C SER A 172 19.50 -28.31 20.79
N PHE A 173 19.09 -28.04 19.55
CA PHE A 173 18.81 -26.68 19.08
C PHE A 173 17.53 -26.14 19.72
N ILE A 174 16.46 -26.94 19.75
CA ILE A 174 15.14 -26.51 20.22
C ILE A 174 15.08 -26.43 21.75
N ASP A 175 15.78 -27.35 22.43
CA ASP A 175 15.74 -27.48 23.90
C ASP A 175 16.06 -26.19 24.66
N LYS A 176 16.92 -25.34 24.09
CA LYS A 176 17.36 -24.09 24.74
C LYS A 176 16.24 -23.06 24.88
N PHE A 177 15.35 -22.93 23.89
CA PHE A 177 14.35 -21.87 23.87
C PHE A 177 12.89 -22.36 23.92
N MET A 178 12.65 -23.66 23.74
CA MET A 178 11.29 -24.20 23.61
C MET A 178 10.37 -23.82 24.75
N LYS A 179 10.87 -23.82 26.00
CA LYS A 179 10.07 -23.51 27.17
C LYS A 179 9.60 -22.06 27.16
N VAL A 180 10.52 -21.14 26.84
CA VAL A 180 10.23 -19.70 26.79
C VAL A 180 9.27 -19.38 25.64
N ILE A 181 9.49 -19.96 24.45
CA ILE A 181 8.57 -19.78 23.31
C ILE A 181 7.16 -20.26 23.67
N VAL A 182 7.02 -21.44 24.28
CA VAL A 182 5.70 -21.96 24.70
C VAL A 182 5.05 -21.05 25.74
N GLU A 183 5.78 -20.60 26.75
CA GLU A 183 5.25 -19.70 27.78
C GLU A 183 4.78 -18.36 27.19
N LYS A 184 5.49 -17.83 26.19
CA LYS A 184 5.11 -16.57 25.52
C LYS A 184 3.93 -16.77 24.58
N ALA A 185 3.91 -17.84 23.80
CA ALA A 185 2.79 -18.17 22.91
C ALA A 185 1.52 -18.49 23.69
N GLU A 186 1.63 -19.22 24.81
CA GLU A 186 0.50 -19.52 25.70
C GLU A 186 -0.15 -18.25 26.25
N LYS A 187 0.64 -17.22 26.60
CA LYS A 187 0.10 -15.92 27.05
C LYS A 187 -0.74 -15.23 25.98
N VAL A 188 -0.33 -15.29 24.71
CA VAL A 188 -1.09 -14.74 23.58
C VAL A 188 -2.35 -15.58 23.35
N LEU A 189 -2.20 -16.90 23.25
CA LEU A 189 -3.28 -17.83 22.95
C LEU A 189 -4.40 -17.80 24.00
N LEU A 190 -4.07 -17.65 25.29
CA LEU A 190 -5.04 -17.61 26.39
C LEU A 190 -5.62 -16.20 26.66
N ASN A 191 -5.19 -15.16 25.93
CA ASN A 191 -5.72 -13.79 26.08
C ASN A 191 -6.18 -13.16 24.75
N PRO A 192 -7.04 -13.84 23.95
CA PRO A 192 -7.36 -13.42 22.59
C PRO A 192 -8.09 -12.07 22.48
N VAL A 193 -8.76 -11.59 23.54
CA VAL A 193 -9.48 -10.29 23.51
C VAL A 193 -8.51 -9.10 23.54
N LYS A 194 -7.25 -9.32 23.93
CA LYS A 194 -6.19 -8.30 23.94
C LYS A 194 -5.22 -8.44 22.75
N SER A 195 -5.40 -9.43 21.90
CA SER A 195 -4.49 -9.77 20.81
C SER A 195 -5.23 -9.69 19.49
N GLU A 196 -4.57 -9.14 18.47
CA GLU A 196 -5.10 -9.14 17.11
C GLU A 196 -5.16 -10.57 16.55
N VAL A 197 -5.97 -10.78 15.50
CA VAL A 197 -6.15 -12.12 14.90
C VAL A 197 -4.80 -12.65 14.42
N GLU A 198 -3.98 -11.77 13.86
CA GLU A 198 -2.66 -11.99 13.31
C GLU A 198 -1.70 -12.52 14.38
N ASP A 199 -1.57 -11.82 15.51
CA ASP A 199 -0.74 -12.23 16.65
C ASP A 199 -1.17 -13.59 17.23
N TRP A 200 -2.48 -13.80 17.37
CA TRP A 200 -3.02 -15.06 17.87
C TRP A 200 -2.74 -16.22 16.91
N SER A 201 -2.88 -15.96 15.60
CA SER A 201 -2.61 -16.93 14.54
C SER A 201 -1.13 -17.30 14.49
N LEU A 202 -0.24 -16.31 14.61
CA LEU A 202 1.20 -16.52 14.65
C LEU A 202 1.63 -17.35 15.87
N ALA A 203 1.04 -17.10 17.04
CA ALA A 203 1.25 -17.91 18.24
C ALA A 203 0.73 -19.35 18.07
N LEU A 204 -0.42 -19.52 17.40
CA LEU A 204 -1.01 -20.82 17.07
C LEU A 204 -0.08 -21.64 16.18
N GLU A 205 0.37 -21.05 15.07
CA GLU A 205 1.31 -21.64 14.12
C GLU A 205 2.62 -22.04 14.80
N THR A 206 3.16 -21.17 15.66
CA THR A 206 4.38 -21.41 16.44
C THR A 206 4.25 -22.66 17.31
N VAL A 207 3.16 -22.79 18.08
CA VAL A 207 2.94 -23.94 18.97
C VAL A 207 2.73 -25.23 18.16
N VAL A 208 2.01 -25.15 17.03
CA VAL A 208 1.80 -26.28 16.13
C VAL A 208 3.11 -26.74 15.50
N LYS A 209 3.91 -25.81 14.97
CA LYS A 209 5.24 -26.07 14.40
C LYS A 209 6.18 -26.71 15.42
N LEU A 210 6.17 -26.23 16.67
CA LEU A 210 6.95 -26.84 17.75
C LEU A 210 6.53 -28.28 18.00
N GLY A 211 5.22 -28.53 18.06
CA GLY A 211 4.66 -29.87 18.16
C GLY A 211 5.14 -30.78 17.04
N ILE A 212 5.07 -30.33 15.79
CA ILE A 212 5.58 -31.06 14.61
C ILE A 212 7.09 -31.33 14.73
N GLN A 213 7.88 -30.37 15.17
CA GLN A 213 9.34 -30.50 15.28
C GLN A 213 9.78 -31.54 16.34
N ILE A 214 9.01 -31.71 17.42
CA ILE A 214 9.34 -32.59 18.56
C ILE A 214 8.61 -33.94 18.54
N SER A 215 7.51 -34.09 17.79
CA SER A 215 6.64 -35.28 17.80
C SER A 215 7.33 -36.58 17.37
N TYR A 216 8.45 -36.50 16.66
CA TYR A 216 9.19 -37.65 16.15
C TYR A 216 10.37 -38.09 17.04
N LYS A 217 10.83 -37.24 17.97
CA LYS A 217 12.26 -37.30 18.37
C LYS A 217 12.57 -38.06 19.65
N ASP A 218 11.66 -38.23 20.61
CA ASP A 218 11.98 -38.93 21.87
C ASP A 218 10.75 -39.17 22.77
N MET A 219 10.74 -40.26 23.55
CA MET A 219 9.81 -40.47 24.68
C MET A 219 9.85 -39.31 25.70
N ARG A 220 10.97 -38.59 25.78
CA ARG A 220 11.16 -37.42 26.67
C ARG A 220 10.16 -36.29 26.40
N TYR A 221 9.62 -36.16 25.19
CA TYR A 221 8.68 -35.07 24.85
C TYR A 221 7.21 -35.44 24.93
N VAL A 222 6.85 -36.68 25.27
CA VAL A 222 5.44 -37.11 25.30
C VAL A 222 4.59 -36.18 26.19
N LYS A 223 5.09 -35.87 27.39
CA LYS A 223 4.43 -34.94 28.32
C LYS A 223 4.32 -33.52 27.73
N MET A 224 5.33 -33.11 26.96
CA MET A 224 5.36 -31.79 26.35
C MET A 224 4.37 -31.69 25.19
N VAL A 225 4.34 -32.69 24.30
CA VAL A 225 3.36 -32.81 23.21
C VAL A 225 1.93 -32.76 23.77
N GLU A 226 1.66 -33.51 24.84
CA GLU A 226 0.37 -33.47 25.54
C GLU A 226 0.04 -32.08 26.10
N ASN A 227 1.04 -31.39 26.67
CA ASN A 227 0.88 -30.02 27.14
C ASN A 227 0.55 -29.05 26.00
N LEU A 228 1.25 -29.13 24.87
CA LEU A 228 0.98 -28.30 23.68
C LEU A 228 -0.44 -28.54 23.17
N LEU A 229 -0.87 -29.80 23.03
CA LEU A 229 -2.23 -30.14 22.63
C LEU A 229 -3.27 -29.61 23.61
N SER A 230 -2.97 -29.58 24.92
CA SER A 230 -3.84 -29.02 25.95
C SER A 230 -3.95 -27.49 25.83
N ILE A 231 -2.83 -26.78 25.66
CA ILE A 231 -2.80 -25.32 25.46
C ILE A 231 -3.64 -24.93 24.24
N LEU A 232 -3.38 -25.60 23.11
CA LEU A 232 -4.09 -25.38 21.85
C LEU A 232 -5.61 -25.62 22.00
N ALA A 233 -6.00 -26.76 22.57
CA ALA A 233 -7.41 -27.10 22.76
C ALA A 233 -8.12 -26.14 23.72
N LYS A 234 -7.43 -25.70 24.79
CA LYS A 234 -7.97 -24.73 25.75
C LYS A 234 -8.20 -23.37 25.12
N SER A 235 -7.23 -22.87 24.36
CA SER A 235 -7.33 -21.59 23.63
C SER A 235 -8.53 -21.57 22.69
N VAL A 236 -8.69 -22.62 21.87
CA VAL A 236 -9.82 -22.74 20.94
C VAL A 236 -11.16 -22.83 21.69
N LYS A 237 -11.22 -23.61 22.77
CA LYS A 237 -12.43 -23.73 23.60
C LYS A 237 -12.86 -22.37 24.17
N GLU A 238 -11.93 -21.60 24.72
CA GLU A 238 -12.23 -20.29 25.30
C GLU A 238 -12.73 -19.28 24.24
N LEU A 239 -12.19 -19.30 23.02
CA LEU A 239 -12.68 -18.46 21.92
C LEU A 239 -14.14 -18.79 21.57
N VAL A 240 -14.47 -20.08 21.46
CA VAL A 240 -15.83 -20.53 21.15
C VAL A 240 -16.79 -20.19 22.29
N GLU A 241 -16.39 -20.41 23.55
CA GLU A 241 -17.21 -20.07 24.73
C GLU A 241 -17.48 -18.56 24.85
N LYS A 242 -16.57 -17.72 24.36
CA LYS A 242 -16.74 -16.26 24.29
C LYS A 242 -17.53 -15.78 23.05
N GLY A 243 -17.98 -16.68 22.19
CA GLY A 243 -18.73 -16.35 20.98
C GLY A 243 -17.88 -15.84 19.81
N ASN A 244 -16.55 -15.94 19.88
CA ASN A 244 -15.62 -15.44 18.87
C ASN A 244 -15.28 -16.52 17.83
N GLU A 245 -16.28 -17.23 17.32
CA GLU A 245 -16.04 -18.36 16.42
C GLU A 245 -15.48 -17.91 15.04
N GLN A 246 -15.87 -16.73 14.56
CA GLN A 246 -15.34 -16.18 13.30
C GLN A 246 -13.85 -15.83 13.40
N PHE A 247 -13.40 -15.31 14.54
CA PHE A 247 -11.98 -15.07 14.85
C PHE A 247 -11.19 -16.39 14.78
N LEU A 248 -11.74 -17.45 15.37
CA LEU A 248 -11.15 -18.79 15.29
C LEU A 248 -11.05 -19.30 13.84
N VAL A 249 -12.09 -19.10 13.03
CA VAL A 249 -12.08 -19.50 11.61
C VAL A 249 -10.93 -18.83 10.89
N GLN A 250 -10.78 -17.50 11.04
CA GLN A 250 -9.68 -16.75 10.43
C GLN A 250 -8.31 -17.30 10.87
N GLY A 251 -8.09 -17.51 12.17
CA GLY A 251 -6.81 -18.05 12.63
C GLY A 251 -6.53 -19.49 12.18
N LEU A 252 -7.57 -20.31 11.99
CA LEU A 252 -7.41 -21.65 11.39
C LEU A 252 -7.14 -21.60 9.88
N GLU A 253 -7.62 -20.58 9.16
CA GLU A 253 -7.28 -20.36 7.75
C GLU A 253 -5.81 -19.98 7.59
N HIS A 254 -5.28 -19.16 8.50
CA HIS A 254 -3.84 -18.89 8.58
C HIS A 254 -3.03 -20.17 8.81
N LEU A 255 -3.42 -20.97 9.80
CA LEU A 255 -2.78 -22.25 10.08
C LEU A 255 -2.83 -23.23 8.90
N GLU A 256 -3.94 -23.30 8.17
CA GLU A 256 -4.07 -24.16 6.99
C GLU A 256 -3.08 -23.78 5.89
N ARG A 257 -2.96 -22.49 5.58
CA ARG A 257 -1.99 -21.96 4.62
C ARG A 257 -0.56 -22.29 5.05
N PHE A 258 -0.22 -22.00 6.31
CA PHE A 258 1.09 -22.33 6.89
C PHE A 258 1.43 -23.83 6.76
N LEU A 259 0.50 -24.72 7.15
CA LEU A 259 0.73 -26.17 7.09
C LEU A 259 0.88 -26.67 5.66
N SER A 260 0.22 -26.04 4.68
CA SER A 260 0.32 -26.42 3.27
C SER A 260 1.75 -26.24 2.74
N GLU A 261 2.37 -25.11 3.07
CA GLU A 261 3.73 -24.76 2.67
C GLU A 261 4.75 -25.55 3.48
N ASP A 262 4.60 -25.58 4.81
CA ASP A 262 5.59 -26.22 5.68
C ASP A 262 5.63 -27.74 5.49
N LYS A 263 4.49 -28.39 5.22
CA LYS A 263 4.45 -29.82 4.90
C LYS A 263 5.26 -30.14 3.64
N TYR A 264 5.18 -29.29 2.63
CA TYR A 264 5.95 -29.44 1.40
C TYR A 264 7.46 -29.27 1.66
N LEU A 265 7.84 -28.24 2.42
CA LEU A 265 9.23 -27.91 2.69
C LEU A 265 9.92 -28.88 3.67
N CYS A 266 9.22 -29.34 4.71
CA CYS A 266 9.78 -30.18 5.76
C CYS A 266 9.50 -31.67 5.57
N ASN A 267 8.68 -32.05 4.58
CA ASN A 267 8.32 -33.44 4.23
C ASN A 267 7.87 -34.26 5.45
N TYR A 268 6.69 -33.93 5.99
CA TYR A 268 6.21 -34.50 7.24
C TYR A 268 6.13 -36.04 7.22
N ASN A 269 6.54 -36.65 8.33
CA ASN A 269 6.34 -38.07 8.58
C ASN A 269 4.97 -38.37 9.22
N LYS A 270 4.71 -39.65 9.48
CA LYS A 270 3.41 -40.11 9.99
C LYS A 270 3.12 -39.56 11.39
N GLU A 271 4.13 -39.46 12.24
CA GLU A 271 4.03 -38.97 13.62
C GLU A 271 3.73 -37.46 13.65
N GLN A 272 4.37 -36.69 12.76
CA GLN A 272 4.13 -35.27 12.57
C GLN A 272 2.72 -34.99 12.08
N CYS A 273 2.25 -35.74 11.09
CA CYS A 273 0.86 -35.67 10.65
C CYS A 273 -0.10 -36.09 11.78
N HIS A 274 0.27 -37.09 12.59
CA HIS A 274 -0.54 -37.54 13.73
C HIS A 274 -0.73 -36.43 14.76
N PHE A 275 0.31 -35.65 15.08
CA PHE A 275 0.19 -34.52 15.99
C PHE A 275 -0.86 -33.51 15.53
N VAL A 276 -0.79 -33.08 14.26
CA VAL A 276 -1.77 -32.14 13.70
C VAL A 276 -3.17 -32.73 13.71
N MET A 277 -3.33 -34.01 13.34
CA MET A 277 -4.62 -34.70 13.41
C MET A 277 -5.15 -34.80 14.84
N ALA A 278 -4.28 -35.05 15.83
CA ALA A 278 -4.66 -35.12 17.23
C ALA A 278 -5.15 -33.76 17.74
N PHE A 279 -4.49 -32.66 17.35
CA PHE A 279 -4.96 -31.31 17.63
C PHE A 279 -6.34 -31.07 17.00
N MET A 280 -6.47 -31.29 15.69
CA MET A 280 -7.74 -31.13 14.96
C MET A 280 -8.87 -31.97 15.57
N PHE A 281 -8.57 -33.19 16.02
CA PHE A 281 -9.53 -34.07 16.66
C PHE A 281 -10.03 -33.50 18.00
N ARG A 282 -9.15 -32.94 18.83
CA ARG A 282 -9.53 -32.32 20.12
C ARG A 282 -10.48 -31.14 19.95
N ILE A 283 -10.30 -30.36 18.89
CA ILE A 283 -11.12 -29.16 18.64
C ILE A 283 -12.34 -29.42 17.76
N LYS A 284 -12.47 -30.60 17.16
CA LYS A 284 -13.59 -30.95 16.24
C LYS A 284 -14.99 -30.76 16.85
N SER A 285 -15.09 -30.87 18.18
CA SER A 285 -16.35 -30.69 18.90
C SER A 285 -16.65 -29.24 19.28
N PHE A 286 -15.71 -28.32 19.08
CA PHE A 286 -15.85 -26.91 19.42
C PHE A 286 -16.35 -26.12 18.20
N GLY A 287 -17.51 -25.48 18.37
CA GLY A 287 -18.08 -24.63 17.32
C GLY A 287 -18.78 -25.38 16.19
N THR A 288 -19.53 -24.65 15.38
CA THR A 288 -20.21 -25.18 14.17
C THR A 288 -19.63 -24.65 12.86
N GLN A 289 -19.14 -23.42 12.84
CA GLN A 289 -18.55 -22.72 11.71
C GLN A 289 -17.11 -23.21 11.42
N SER A 290 -16.34 -23.57 12.46
CA SER A 290 -14.97 -24.08 12.32
C SER A 290 -14.85 -25.48 11.66
N LYS A 291 -15.97 -26.20 11.50
CA LYS A 291 -15.98 -27.60 11.03
C LYS A 291 -15.45 -27.77 9.61
N GLU A 292 -15.64 -26.79 8.74
CA GLU A 292 -15.18 -26.88 7.36
C GLU A 292 -13.64 -26.76 7.28
N ILE A 293 -13.06 -25.75 7.92
CA ILE A 293 -11.62 -25.54 7.91
C ILE A 293 -10.87 -26.68 8.63
N ILE A 294 -11.42 -27.21 9.73
CA ILE A 294 -10.86 -28.40 10.41
C ILE A 294 -10.83 -29.62 9.48
N LYS A 295 -11.85 -29.81 8.62
CA LYS A 295 -11.84 -30.88 7.62
C LYS A 295 -10.78 -30.66 6.55
N LYS A 296 -10.62 -29.42 6.07
CA LYS A 296 -9.58 -29.05 5.10
C LYS A 296 -8.18 -29.36 5.63
N ILE A 297 -7.86 -28.92 6.85
CA ILE A 297 -6.56 -29.20 7.50
C ILE A 297 -6.33 -30.71 7.66
N ASN A 298 -7.34 -31.46 8.13
CA ASN A 298 -7.22 -32.92 8.26
C ASN A 298 -6.96 -33.62 6.91
N TRP A 299 -7.62 -33.16 5.84
CA TRP A 299 -7.40 -33.69 4.50
C TRP A 299 -5.99 -33.36 4.01
N LEU A 300 -5.54 -32.12 4.21
CA LEU A 300 -4.20 -31.65 3.86
C LEU A 300 -3.10 -32.53 4.45
N VAL A 301 -3.19 -32.89 5.74
CA VAL A 301 -2.17 -33.72 6.39
C VAL A 301 -2.23 -35.20 5.98
N GLN A 302 -3.39 -35.70 5.53
CA GLN A 302 -3.57 -37.08 5.07
C GLN A 302 -3.09 -37.34 3.63
N THR A 303 -3.10 -36.32 2.76
CA THR A 303 -2.68 -36.47 1.37
C THR A 303 -1.17 -36.79 1.28
N PRO A 304 -0.75 -37.87 0.58
CA PRO A 304 0.68 -38.16 0.38
C PRO A 304 1.34 -37.03 -0.42
N GLY A 305 2.53 -36.59 -0.01
CA GLY A 305 3.29 -35.59 -0.77
C GLY A 305 3.70 -36.14 -2.14
N ASN A 306 3.35 -35.45 -3.22
CA ASN A 306 3.79 -35.81 -4.58
C ASN A 306 5.33 -35.73 -4.65
N ARG A 307 5.98 -36.87 -4.91
CA ARG A 307 7.42 -36.92 -5.20
C ARG A 307 7.68 -36.45 -6.63
N ALA A 308 8.48 -35.37 -6.74
CA ALA A 308 9.30 -34.95 -7.87
C ALA A 308 8.59 -34.67 -9.22
N GLY A 309 8.39 -33.38 -9.52
CA GLY A 309 8.48 -32.89 -10.89
C GLY A 309 9.94 -32.92 -11.35
N LYS A 310 10.20 -33.66 -12.43
CA LYS A 310 11.52 -33.82 -13.06
C LYS A 310 12.10 -32.48 -13.52
N HIS A 311 13.42 -32.36 -13.32
CA HIS A 311 14.30 -31.35 -13.91
C HIS A 311 13.98 -31.06 -15.38
N SER A 312 13.52 -29.84 -15.65
CA SER A 312 13.91 -29.10 -16.84
C SER A 312 14.99 -28.10 -16.42
N SER A 313 16.04 -27.93 -17.22
CA SER A 313 17.08 -26.92 -17.06
C SER A 313 16.45 -25.52 -17.05
N LEU A 314 16.02 -25.06 -15.87
CA LEU A 314 15.44 -23.75 -15.66
C LEU A 314 16.58 -22.77 -15.40
N LYS A 315 16.60 -21.68 -16.17
CA LYS A 315 17.43 -20.52 -15.87
C LYS A 315 17.11 -20.08 -14.44
N ILE A 316 18.15 -19.93 -13.62
CA ILE A 316 18.07 -19.32 -12.29
C ILE A 316 17.70 -17.87 -12.55
N ASN A 317 16.41 -17.56 -12.51
CA ASN A 317 15.96 -16.19 -12.60
C ASN A 317 14.86 -15.96 -11.56
N PRO A 318 15.21 -15.43 -10.37
CA PRO A 318 14.27 -15.00 -9.34
C PRO A 318 13.25 -13.96 -9.82
N LEU A 319 13.53 -13.30 -10.96
CA LEU A 319 12.75 -12.19 -11.52
C LEU A 319 11.83 -12.58 -12.69
N VAL A 320 11.92 -13.81 -13.21
CA VAL A 320 11.12 -14.23 -14.38
C VAL A 320 9.85 -14.94 -13.97
N GLN A 321 8.72 -14.31 -14.32
CA GLN A 321 7.42 -14.96 -14.45
C GLN A 321 7.56 -16.16 -15.39
N THR A 322 7.60 -17.36 -14.82
CA THR A 322 7.55 -18.58 -15.62
C THR A 322 6.09 -18.79 -16.04
N PRO A 323 5.77 -19.04 -17.32
CA PRO A 323 4.40 -19.34 -17.73
C PRO A 323 4.01 -20.70 -17.11
N GLY A 324 3.35 -20.66 -15.96
CA GLY A 324 2.96 -21.84 -15.19
C GLY A 324 2.79 -21.65 -13.69
N ASN A 325 3.30 -20.58 -13.06
CA ASN A 325 3.05 -20.26 -11.65
C ASN A 325 2.65 -18.78 -11.52
N GLN A 326 1.42 -18.54 -11.05
CA GLN A 326 0.76 -17.22 -11.04
C GLN A 326 1.01 -16.34 -9.80
N ASP A 327 1.96 -16.63 -8.90
CA ASP A 327 1.87 -16.08 -7.52
C ASP A 327 2.97 -15.07 -7.06
N HIS A 328 4.11 -14.96 -7.76
CA HIS A 328 5.26 -14.20 -7.20
C HIS A 328 5.11 -12.67 -7.25
N GLY A 329 4.50 -12.12 -8.32
CA GLY A 329 4.22 -10.68 -8.41
C GLY A 329 3.20 -10.24 -7.37
N GLU A 330 2.11 -11.01 -7.23
CA GLU A 330 1.08 -10.72 -6.22
C GLU A 330 1.61 -10.84 -4.78
N GLU A 331 2.57 -11.74 -4.51
CA GLU A 331 3.19 -11.84 -3.19
C GLU A 331 4.02 -10.60 -2.85
N PHE A 332 4.80 -10.08 -3.81
CA PHE A 332 5.52 -8.82 -3.62
C PHE A 332 4.54 -7.66 -3.39
N ASP A 333 3.51 -7.52 -4.22
CA ASP A 333 2.53 -6.43 -4.10
C ASP A 333 1.80 -6.47 -2.76
N ARG A 334 1.38 -7.66 -2.32
CA ARG A 334 0.76 -7.84 -0.99
C ARG A 334 1.72 -7.44 0.12
N ALA A 335 2.94 -7.96 0.09
CA ALA A 335 3.95 -7.67 1.12
C ALA A 335 4.38 -6.20 1.12
N TRP A 336 4.46 -5.58 -0.06
CA TRP A 336 4.77 -4.17 -0.22
C TRP A 336 3.66 -3.28 0.31
N LEU A 337 2.40 -3.60 0.01
CA LEU A 337 1.26 -2.88 0.57
C LEU A 337 1.22 -2.99 2.10
N ASP A 338 1.49 -4.16 2.65
CA ASP A 338 1.59 -4.37 4.09
C ASP A 338 2.76 -3.60 4.70
N HIS A 339 3.91 -3.56 4.01
CA HIS A 339 5.02 -2.69 4.40
C HIS A 339 4.60 -1.22 4.45
N LEU A 340 3.96 -0.70 3.39
CA LEU A 340 3.49 0.69 3.33
C LEU A 340 2.51 1.04 4.46
N LYS A 341 1.70 0.10 4.94
CA LYS A 341 0.79 0.31 6.09
C LYS A 341 1.54 0.54 7.41
N THR A 342 2.75 0.01 7.54
CA THR A 342 3.59 0.18 8.74
C THR A 342 4.36 1.50 8.76
N LEU A 343 4.38 2.24 7.65
CA LEU A 343 5.15 3.48 7.50
C LEU A 343 4.31 4.70 7.88
N SER A 344 4.99 5.75 8.34
CA SER A 344 4.40 7.07 8.53
C SER A 344 4.04 7.72 7.19
N SER A 345 3.09 8.67 7.22
CA SER A 345 2.68 9.43 6.02
C SER A 345 3.86 10.11 5.32
N LEU A 346 4.87 10.54 6.09
CA LEU A 346 6.08 11.17 5.54
C LEU A 346 6.97 10.16 4.81
N GLU A 347 7.17 8.97 5.38
CA GLU A 347 7.95 7.91 4.74
C GLU A 347 7.29 7.43 3.45
N VAL A 348 5.96 7.24 3.46
CA VAL A 348 5.20 6.89 2.26
C VAL A 348 5.33 7.97 1.18
N LEU A 349 5.27 9.26 1.53
CA LEU A 349 5.45 10.33 0.56
C LEU A 349 6.88 10.37 -0.01
N LYS A 350 7.91 10.11 0.81
CA LYS A 350 9.30 10.02 0.34
C LYS A 350 9.50 8.89 -0.68
N ILE A 351 8.82 7.76 -0.48
CA ILE A 351 8.82 6.64 -1.43
C ILE A 351 8.20 7.10 -2.77
N PHE A 352 7.01 7.71 -2.74
CA PHE A 352 6.36 8.21 -3.97
C PHE A 352 7.21 9.25 -4.72
N ALA A 353 7.87 10.15 -3.98
CA ALA A 353 8.75 11.19 -4.51
C ALA A 353 10.03 10.63 -5.15
N SER A 354 10.38 9.36 -4.92
CA SER A 354 11.56 8.74 -5.51
C SER A 354 11.33 8.49 -7.00
N THR A 355 12.21 9.04 -7.84
CA THR A 355 12.27 8.78 -9.29
C THR A 355 12.90 7.43 -9.62
N ASP A 356 13.50 6.76 -8.64
CA ASP A 356 14.32 5.56 -8.84
C ASP A 356 13.48 4.26 -8.80
N LEU A 357 12.15 4.38 -8.72
CA LEU A 357 11.21 3.28 -8.51
C LEU A 357 10.27 3.14 -9.70
N GLU A 358 9.82 1.91 -9.97
CA GLU A 358 8.76 1.63 -10.94
C GLU A 358 7.45 2.36 -10.58
N ASP A 359 6.72 2.77 -11.62
CA ASP A 359 5.48 3.54 -11.47
C ASP A 359 4.41 2.77 -10.68
N GLU A 360 4.34 1.44 -10.77
CA GLU A 360 3.38 0.63 -9.99
C GLU A 360 3.67 0.72 -8.49
N THR A 361 4.94 0.56 -8.09
CA THR A 361 5.40 0.69 -6.69
C THR A 361 5.10 2.09 -6.13
N ARG A 362 5.36 3.12 -6.93
CA ARG A 362 5.08 4.52 -6.57
C ARG A 362 3.58 4.79 -6.51
N GLU A 363 2.79 4.20 -7.40
CA GLU A 363 1.33 4.34 -7.44
C GLU A 363 0.68 3.71 -6.20
N MET A 364 1.16 2.56 -5.74
CA MET A 364 0.74 1.95 -4.49
C MET A 364 1.03 2.87 -3.29
N ALA A 365 2.20 3.50 -3.25
CA ALA A 365 2.58 4.43 -2.20
C ALA A 365 1.64 5.66 -2.14
N ILE A 366 1.39 6.35 -3.26
CA ILE A 366 0.51 7.52 -3.24
C ILE A 366 -0.95 7.18 -2.93
N ARG A 367 -1.42 6.00 -3.37
CA ARG A 367 -2.76 5.50 -3.02
C ARG A 367 -2.87 5.18 -1.53
N GLN A 368 -1.86 4.55 -0.95
CA GLN A 368 -1.83 4.30 0.50
C GLN A 368 -1.78 5.61 1.30
N LEU A 369 -1.00 6.60 0.84
CA LEU A 369 -1.00 7.92 1.47
C LEU A 369 -2.37 8.60 1.43
N ASN A 370 -3.08 8.48 0.31
CA ASN A 370 -4.44 8.99 0.18
C ASN A 370 -5.40 8.32 1.18
N VAL A 371 -5.29 7.00 1.39
CA VAL A 371 -6.09 6.28 2.41
C VAL A 371 -5.80 6.82 3.80
N LEU A 372 -4.53 6.92 4.19
CA LEU A 372 -4.13 7.43 5.52
C LEU A 372 -4.67 8.84 5.80
N LEU A 373 -4.54 9.75 4.83
CA LEU A 373 -5.01 11.13 4.96
C LEU A 373 -6.54 11.26 4.89
N SER A 374 -7.20 10.38 4.14
CA SER A 374 -8.67 10.31 4.09
C SER A 374 -9.26 9.81 5.40
N ASP A 375 -8.66 8.79 6.01
CA ASP A 375 -9.04 8.31 7.35
C ASP A 375 -8.79 9.39 8.41
N HIS A 376 -7.73 10.19 8.26
CA HIS A 376 -7.49 11.35 9.12
C HIS A 376 -8.57 12.42 8.97
N THR A 377 -8.87 12.83 7.73
CA THR A 377 -9.94 13.81 7.43
C THR A 377 -11.31 13.33 7.93
N SER A 378 -11.52 12.01 7.93
CA SER A 378 -12.74 11.35 8.43
C SER A 378 -12.74 11.12 9.95
N LYS A 379 -11.74 11.60 10.68
CA LYS A 379 -11.55 11.47 12.14
C LYS A 379 -11.44 10.02 12.62
N ARG A 380 -11.00 9.10 11.78
CA ARG A 380 -10.73 7.69 12.14
C ARG A 380 -9.34 7.51 12.73
N VAL A 381 -8.38 8.29 12.24
CA VAL A 381 -6.98 8.28 12.68
C VAL A 381 -6.55 9.73 12.94
N GLU A 382 -5.74 9.96 13.96
CA GLU A 382 -5.17 11.28 14.23
C GLU A 382 -3.74 11.35 13.71
N ILE A 383 -3.47 12.30 12.81
CA ILE A 383 -2.13 12.60 12.30
C ILE A 383 -1.77 13.98 12.85
N ASP A 384 -0.60 14.09 13.47
CA ASP A 384 -0.13 15.36 14.03
C ASP A 384 0.03 16.42 12.92
N PHE A 385 -0.41 17.65 13.22
CA PHE A 385 -0.23 18.82 12.37
C PHE A 385 1.25 19.08 12.00
N SER A 386 2.19 18.70 12.87
CA SER A 386 3.62 18.77 12.55
C SER A 386 4.01 17.92 11.33
N VAL A 387 3.35 16.78 11.12
CA VAL A 387 3.52 15.93 9.94
C VAL A 387 2.97 16.62 8.70
N MET A 388 1.79 17.25 8.79
CA MET A 388 1.21 18.02 7.67
C MET A 388 2.16 19.09 7.15
N ARG A 389 2.85 19.82 8.06
CA ARG A 389 3.88 20.80 7.70
C ARG A 389 5.08 20.16 6.99
N GLN A 390 5.49 18.95 7.39
CA GLN A 390 6.59 18.23 6.75
C GLN A 390 6.21 17.68 5.36
N LEU A 391 4.95 17.34 5.13
CA LEU A 391 4.46 16.90 3.81
C LEU A 391 4.45 18.03 2.79
N GLN A 392 4.18 19.29 3.20
CA GLN A 392 4.06 20.44 2.31
C GLN A 392 5.19 20.56 1.26
N PRO A 393 6.48 20.67 1.62
CA PRO A 393 7.55 20.86 0.65
C PRO A 393 7.71 19.67 -0.31
N LEU A 394 7.53 18.45 0.18
CA LEU A 394 7.63 17.23 -0.63
C LEU A 394 6.48 17.13 -1.64
N LEU A 395 5.26 17.51 -1.24
CA LEU A 395 4.12 17.56 -2.16
C LEU A 395 4.34 18.57 -3.28
N ILE A 396 4.88 19.75 -2.98
CA ILE A 396 5.22 20.75 -4.00
C ILE A 396 6.31 20.22 -4.94
N SER A 397 7.31 19.49 -4.41
CA SER A 397 8.32 18.83 -5.25
C SER A 397 7.68 17.79 -6.18
N CYS A 398 6.80 16.94 -5.66
CA CYS A 398 6.09 15.93 -6.45
C CYS A 398 5.22 16.56 -7.54
N LEU A 399 4.49 17.64 -7.22
CA LEU A 399 3.66 18.36 -8.20
C LEU A 399 4.46 18.95 -9.38
N ARG A 400 5.76 19.21 -9.17
CA ARG A 400 6.68 19.73 -10.21
C ARG A 400 7.47 18.64 -10.92
N GLN A 401 7.32 17.38 -10.51
CA GLN A 401 8.08 16.27 -11.07
C GLN A 401 7.58 15.93 -12.49
N GLU A 402 8.53 15.72 -13.40
CA GLU A 402 8.29 15.23 -14.75
C GLU A 402 8.10 13.70 -14.72
N GLY A 403 7.28 13.15 -15.63
CA GLY A 403 7.06 11.70 -15.75
C GLY A 403 6.06 11.09 -14.76
N ILE A 404 5.26 11.89 -14.04
CA ILE A 404 4.12 11.36 -13.26
C ILE A 404 2.97 11.01 -14.20
N THR A 405 2.45 9.78 -14.12
CA THR A 405 1.30 9.32 -14.89
C THR A 405 0.01 10.06 -14.49
N ASP A 406 -0.97 10.15 -15.40
CA ASP A 406 -2.26 10.79 -15.13
C ASP A 406 -3.00 10.16 -13.93
N SER A 407 -2.85 8.84 -13.73
CA SER A 407 -3.44 8.11 -12.60
C SER A 407 -2.85 8.61 -11.28
N MET A 408 -1.52 8.63 -11.18
CA MET A 408 -0.80 9.08 -9.99
C MET A 408 -1.05 10.56 -9.71
N PHE A 409 -1.05 11.41 -10.74
CA PHE A 409 -1.30 12.84 -10.59
C PHE A 409 -2.71 13.11 -10.05
N LYS A 410 -3.70 12.31 -10.46
CA LYS A 410 -5.06 12.42 -9.93
C LYS A 410 -5.12 12.15 -8.43
N VAL A 411 -4.48 11.08 -7.97
CA VAL A 411 -4.39 10.72 -6.55
C VAL A 411 -3.58 11.76 -5.76
N LEU A 412 -2.49 12.27 -6.35
CA LEU A 412 -1.68 13.34 -5.75
C LEU A 412 -2.51 14.61 -5.51
N GLY A 413 -3.42 14.96 -6.41
CA GLY A 413 -4.34 16.08 -6.20
C GLY A 413 -5.29 15.88 -5.01
N GLU A 414 -5.77 14.65 -4.78
CA GLU A 414 -6.58 14.32 -3.59
C GLU A 414 -5.76 14.39 -2.30
N VAL A 415 -4.53 13.88 -2.31
CA VAL A 415 -3.57 14.00 -1.21
C VAL A 415 -3.29 15.47 -0.87
N VAL A 416 -3.06 16.31 -1.87
CA VAL A 416 -2.87 17.76 -1.69
C VAL A 416 -4.12 18.39 -1.06
N SER A 417 -5.32 17.98 -1.47
CA SER A 417 -6.57 18.45 -0.89
C SER A 417 -6.68 18.11 0.60
N HIS A 418 -6.38 16.87 0.99
CA HIS A 418 -6.39 16.46 2.39
C HIS A 418 -5.42 17.28 3.26
N VAL A 419 -4.20 17.48 2.77
CA VAL A 419 -3.20 18.27 3.49
C VAL A 419 -3.62 19.75 3.54
N ALA A 420 -4.14 20.31 2.45
CA ALA A 420 -4.64 21.68 2.41
C ALA A 420 -5.81 21.90 3.37
N PHE A 421 -6.71 20.92 3.52
CA PHE A 421 -7.86 20.99 4.42
C PHE A 421 -7.40 21.18 5.87
N GLU A 422 -6.44 20.38 6.31
CA GLU A 422 -5.90 20.50 7.67
C GLU A 422 -5.10 21.79 7.86
N ILE A 423 -4.35 22.25 6.85
CA ILE A 423 -3.61 23.51 6.95
C ILE A 423 -4.55 24.71 7.10
N PHE A 424 -5.55 24.82 6.23
CA PHE A 424 -6.44 26.00 6.21
C PHE A 424 -7.40 26.06 7.39
N LYS A 425 -7.64 24.95 8.08
CA LYS A 425 -8.35 24.93 9.36
C LYS A 425 -7.61 25.72 10.46
N HIS A 426 -6.30 25.92 10.34
CA HIS A 426 -5.51 26.73 11.25
C HIS A 426 -5.40 28.17 10.71
N GLN A 427 -6.12 29.10 11.35
CA GLN A 427 -6.33 30.49 10.89
C GLN A 427 -5.04 31.28 10.56
N ASP A 428 -3.87 30.91 11.12
CA ASP A 428 -2.61 31.63 10.94
C ASP A 428 -1.69 31.06 9.84
N VAL A 429 -2.11 30.06 9.06
CA VAL A 429 -1.20 29.35 8.12
C VAL A 429 -1.72 29.35 6.69
N THR A 430 -1.13 30.20 5.85
CA THR A 430 -1.32 30.19 4.39
C THR A 430 -0.30 29.27 3.72
N TRP A 431 -0.73 28.34 2.85
CA TRP A 431 0.18 27.50 2.07
C TRP A 431 0.69 28.22 0.80
N TYR A 432 1.57 29.20 0.99
CA TYR A 432 2.12 30.03 -0.09
C TYR A 432 2.79 29.24 -1.22
N ALA A 433 3.46 28.13 -0.91
CA ALA A 433 4.12 27.31 -1.92
C ALA A 433 3.11 26.65 -2.89
N LEU A 434 1.94 26.23 -2.39
CA LEU A 434 0.86 25.70 -3.23
C LEU A 434 0.25 26.81 -4.09
N ARG A 435 0.00 27.98 -3.51
CA ARG A 435 -0.45 29.18 -4.26
C ARG A 435 0.51 29.47 -5.41
N ASN A 436 1.80 29.54 -5.11
CA ASN A 436 2.84 29.84 -6.09
C ASN A 436 2.96 28.75 -7.15
N TYR A 437 2.76 27.47 -6.82
CA TYR A 437 2.69 26.39 -7.81
C TYR A 437 1.56 26.64 -8.81
N ILE A 438 0.34 26.85 -8.32
CA ILE A 438 -0.84 27.07 -9.16
C ILE A 438 -0.65 28.32 -10.04
N THR A 439 -0.15 29.43 -9.48
CA THR A 439 0.04 30.69 -10.23
C THR A 439 1.23 30.66 -11.19
N SER A 440 2.27 29.89 -10.92
CA SER A 440 3.44 29.76 -11.80
C SER A 440 3.18 28.90 -13.05
N SER A 441 2.13 28.09 -13.03
CA SER A 441 1.86 27.06 -14.03
C SER A 441 1.11 27.58 -15.27
N LYS A 442 1.61 28.66 -15.87
CA LYS A 442 1.04 29.21 -17.12
C LYS A 442 1.14 28.22 -18.31
N ILE A 443 2.11 27.30 -18.27
CA ILE A 443 2.37 26.31 -19.33
C ILE A 443 1.61 24.99 -19.07
N GLU A 444 1.37 24.59 -17.80
CA GLU A 444 0.64 23.36 -17.43
C GLU A 444 -0.74 23.64 -16.82
N PHE A 445 -1.54 24.49 -17.47
CA PHE A 445 -2.88 24.84 -16.99
C PHE A 445 -3.73 23.64 -16.56
N GLN A 446 -3.68 22.53 -17.28
CA GLN A 446 -4.46 21.33 -16.95
C GLN A 446 -4.14 20.83 -15.53
N ARG A 447 -2.85 20.77 -15.17
CA ARG A 447 -2.38 20.38 -13.84
C ARG A 447 -2.79 21.40 -12.79
N ALA A 448 -2.57 22.68 -13.04
CA ALA A 448 -2.90 23.74 -12.08
C ALA A 448 -4.40 23.83 -11.79
N VAL A 449 -5.23 23.77 -12.84
CA VAL A 449 -6.69 23.79 -12.71
C VAL A 449 -7.19 22.50 -12.07
N TYR A 450 -6.60 21.35 -12.37
CA TYR A 450 -6.95 20.10 -11.68
C TYR A 450 -6.66 20.17 -10.18
N ILE A 451 -5.50 20.67 -9.78
CA ILE A 451 -5.16 20.86 -8.35
C ILE A 451 -6.13 21.84 -7.69
N PHE A 452 -6.44 22.96 -8.35
CA PHE A 452 -7.45 23.90 -7.85
C PHE A 452 -8.84 23.24 -7.68
N GLN A 453 -9.27 22.41 -8.64
CA GLN A 453 -10.52 21.65 -8.53
C GLN A 453 -10.55 20.65 -7.37
N CYS A 454 -9.39 20.12 -6.99
CA CYS A 454 -9.28 19.22 -5.84
C CYS A 454 -9.51 19.95 -4.51
N LEU A 455 -9.29 21.27 -4.44
CA LEU A 455 -9.53 22.09 -3.25
C LEU A 455 -11.03 22.30 -3.02
N THR A 456 -11.66 21.29 -2.40
CA THR A 456 -13.12 21.19 -2.19
C THR A 456 -13.57 21.66 -0.81
N MET A 457 -12.67 22.25 -0.02
CA MET A 457 -12.93 22.90 1.26
C MET A 457 -13.20 24.40 1.06
N PRO A 458 -13.86 25.10 2.00
CA PRO A 458 -13.99 26.56 1.91
C PRO A 458 -12.61 27.22 1.91
N LEU A 459 -12.41 28.19 1.01
CA LEU A 459 -11.16 28.94 0.85
C LEU A 459 -11.34 30.40 1.31
N GLU A 460 -11.54 30.58 2.62
CA GLU A 460 -11.79 31.90 3.23
C GLU A 460 -10.59 32.86 3.15
N ASN A 461 -9.39 32.32 2.95
CA ASN A 461 -8.17 33.12 2.89
C ASN A 461 -8.03 33.81 1.52
N GLU A 462 -8.44 35.07 1.46
CA GLU A 462 -8.32 35.91 0.26
C GLU A 462 -6.88 36.05 -0.25
N GLU A 463 -5.86 36.04 0.62
CA GLU A 463 -4.45 36.09 0.21
C GLU A 463 -4.01 34.83 -0.56
N PHE A 464 -4.71 33.72 -0.37
CA PHE A 464 -4.55 32.50 -1.17
C PHE A 464 -5.40 32.54 -2.43
N LEU A 465 -6.71 32.82 -2.27
CA LEU A 465 -7.71 32.66 -3.33
C LEU A 465 -7.55 33.69 -4.45
N ILE A 466 -7.45 34.99 -4.13
CA ILE A 466 -7.45 36.07 -5.12
C ILE A 466 -6.30 35.90 -6.14
N PRO A 467 -5.03 35.71 -5.73
CA PRO A 467 -3.94 35.54 -6.69
C PRO A 467 -4.08 34.29 -7.59
N VAL A 468 -4.68 33.22 -7.06
CA VAL A 468 -4.94 32.00 -7.84
C VAL A 468 -5.97 32.27 -8.92
N ILE A 469 -7.07 32.93 -8.56
CA ILE A 469 -8.16 33.27 -9.47
C ILE A 469 -7.66 34.22 -10.56
N GLU A 470 -6.97 35.31 -10.21
CA GLU A 470 -6.47 36.29 -11.19
C GLU A 470 -5.63 35.65 -12.31
N ILE A 471 -4.90 34.57 -12.00
CA ILE A 471 -4.08 33.84 -12.97
C ILE A 471 -4.87 32.78 -13.74
N LEU A 472 -5.64 31.95 -13.05
CA LEU A 472 -6.38 30.85 -13.70
C LEU A 472 -7.51 31.37 -14.58
N LEU A 473 -8.09 32.50 -14.19
CA LEU A 473 -9.34 32.94 -14.74
C LEU A 473 -9.31 33.35 -16.21
N PRO A 474 -8.40 34.23 -16.67
CA PRO A 474 -8.35 34.61 -18.08
C PRO A 474 -8.24 33.37 -18.98
N GLU A 475 -7.55 32.36 -18.48
CA GLU A 475 -7.30 31.13 -19.18
C GLU A 475 -8.50 30.15 -19.16
N ILE A 476 -9.19 30.02 -18.03
CA ILE A 476 -10.49 29.34 -17.92
C ILE A 476 -11.48 30.00 -18.90
N SER A 477 -11.58 31.33 -18.86
CA SER A 477 -12.45 32.12 -19.71
C SER A 477 -12.12 31.90 -21.19
N ARG A 478 -10.85 31.86 -21.57
CA ARG A 478 -10.41 31.55 -22.94
C ARG A 478 -10.80 30.15 -23.38
N ARG A 479 -10.64 29.14 -22.52
CA ARG A 479 -10.90 27.72 -22.80
C ARG A 479 -12.36 27.30 -22.67
N LEU A 480 -13.19 28.12 -22.05
CA LEU A 480 -14.66 28.01 -22.10
C LEU A 480 -15.23 28.32 -23.48
N ASN A 481 -14.43 28.78 -24.44
CA ASN A 481 -14.90 28.86 -25.82
C ASN A 481 -15.14 27.44 -26.37
N PRO A 482 -16.35 27.14 -26.88
CA PRO A 482 -16.71 25.78 -27.22
C PRO A 482 -15.90 25.27 -28.43
N PRO A 483 -15.31 24.07 -28.36
CA PRO A 483 -14.56 23.49 -29.46
C PRO A 483 -15.41 23.30 -30.72
N THR A 484 -14.79 23.45 -31.89
CA THR A 484 -15.44 23.30 -33.19
C THR A 484 -15.46 21.85 -33.67
N GLU A 485 -14.52 21.01 -33.20
CA GLU A 485 -14.38 19.61 -33.60
C GLU A 485 -14.36 18.68 -32.36
N LEU A 486 -14.89 17.47 -32.50
CA LEU A 486 -14.81 16.42 -31.48
C LEU A 486 -13.44 15.74 -31.53
N MET A 487 -12.40 16.41 -31.04
CA MET A 487 -11.07 15.79 -30.86
C MET A 487 -11.06 14.85 -29.64
N VAL A 488 -10.18 13.84 -29.66
CA VAL A 488 -10.00 12.88 -28.55
C VAL A 488 -9.57 13.58 -27.25
N ASP A 489 -8.87 14.72 -27.36
CA ASP A 489 -8.37 15.53 -26.23
C ASP A 489 -9.24 16.76 -25.91
N ASN A 490 -10.56 16.62 -25.91
CA ASN A 490 -11.47 17.67 -25.42
C ASN A 490 -11.45 17.84 -23.88
N SER A 491 -10.40 17.34 -23.20
CA SER A 491 -10.14 17.48 -21.76
C SER A 491 -10.11 18.95 -21.33
N SER A 492 -9.59 19.82 -22.19
CA SER A 492 -9.38 21.24 -21.91
C SER A 492 -10.66 22.02 -21.64
N TRP A 493 -11.73 21.81 -22.44
CA TRP A 493 -13.01 22.49 -22.20
C TRP A 493 -13.69 21.95 -20.94
N VAL A 494 -13.63 20.64 -20.70
CA VAL A 494 -14.17 20.00 -19.50
C VAL A 494 -13.51 20.56 -18.25
N LEU A 495 -12.18 20.61 -18.22
CA LEU A 495 -11.39 21.20 -17.15
C LEU A 495 -11.69 22.69 -16.96
N ALA A 496 -11.86 23.44 -18.04
CA ALA A 496 -12.24 24.86 -17.93
C ALA A 496 -13.66 25.01 -17.36
N PHE A 497 -14.61 24.16 -17.74
CA PHE A 497 -15.98 24.20 -17.22
C PHE A 497 -16.03 23.86 -15.73
N THR A 498 -15.34 22.80 -15.30
CA THR A 498 -15.29 22.41 -13.88
C THR A 498 -14.47 23.40 -13.06
N GLY A 499 -13.39 23.95 -13.62
CA GLY A 499 -12.59 25.01 -12.99
C GLY A 499 -13.39 26.30 -12.82
N ALA A 500 -14.20 26.68 -13.81
CA ALA A 500 -15.11 27.82 -13.73
C ALA A 500 -16.18 27.63 -12.65
N PHE A 501 -16.73 26.41 -12.52
CA PHE A 501 -17.66 26.07 -11.44
C PHE A 501 -17.00 26.26 -10.06
N CYS A 502 -15.82 25.69 -9.84
CA CYS A 502 -15.09 25.85 -8.58
C CYS A 502 -14.75 27.31 -8.28
N ALA A 503 -14.31 28.07 -9.30
CA ALA A 503 -14.00 29.49 -9.15
C ALA A 503 -15.24 30.30 -8.75
N ALA A 504 -16.38 30.08 -9.40
CA ALA A 504 -17.62 30.77 -9.08
C ALA A 504 -18.12 30.44 -7.67
N ILE A 505 -18.07 29.17 -7.28
CA ILE A 505 -18.44 28.74 -5.92
C ILE A 505 -17.55 29.38 -4.86
N HIS A 506 -16.24 29.41 -5.05
CA HIS A 506 -15.32 30.00 -4.05
C HIS A 506 -15.38 31.53 -3.98
N LEU A 507 -15.94 32.20 -4.99
CA LEU A 507 -15.99 33.66 -5.07
C LEU A 507 -17.38 34.25 -4.86
N ILE A 508 -18.42 33.42 -4.69
CA ILE A 508 -19.81 33.90 -4.64
C ILE A 508 -20.06 34.87 -3.47
N GLU A 509 -19.29 34.76 -2.39
CA GLU A 509 -19.36 35.64 -1.22
C GLU A 509 -18.31 36.78 -1.23
N VAL A 510 -17.41 36.78 -2.23
CA VAL A 510 -16.35 37.80 -2.35
C VAL A 510 -16.89 38.98 -3.16
N SER A 511 -17.40 40.00 -2.46
CA SER A 511 -18.05 41.17 -3.06
C SER A 511 -17.20 41.87 -4.13
N SER A 512 -15.88 41.95 -3.93
CA SER A 512 -14.93 42.54 -4.89
C SER A 512 -14.87 41.81 -6.24
N HIS A 513 -15.40 40.58 -6.32
CA HIS A 513 -15.40 39.72 -7.51
C HIS A 513 -16.82 39.34 -7.98
N ALA A 514 -17.87 40.00 -7.51
CA ALA A 514 -19.26 39.66 -7.85
C ALA A 514 -19.56 39.76 -9.37
N GLU A 515 -19.14 40.86 -10.02
CA GLU A 515 -19.30 41.01 -11.48
C GLU A 515 -18.53 39.93 -12.26
N PHE A 516 -17.43 39.45 -11.69
CA PHE A 516 -16.67 38.37 -12.28
C PHE A 516 -17.44 37.02 -12.22
N VAL A 517 -18.01 36.67 -11.06
CA VAL A 517 -18.86 35.47 -10.89
C VAL A 517 -20.01 35.48 -11.89
N LYS A 518 -20.61 36.65 -12.10
CA LYS A 518 -21.65 36.86 -13.12
C LYS A 518 -21.12 36.60 -14.53
N GLU A 519 -20.00 37.19 -14.93
CA GLU A 519 -19.43 36.99 -16.27
C GLU A 519 -19.17 35.51 -16.55
N ILE A 520 -18.52 34.81 -15.60
CA ILE A 520 -18.14 33.41 -15.81
C ILE A 520 -19.36 32.49 -15.86
N ALA A 521 -20.36 32.71 -14.99
CA ALA A 521 -21.57 31.90 -14.96
C ALA A 521 -22.38 32.06 -16.26
N HIS A 522 -22.53 33.29 -16.78
CA HIS A 522 -23.15 33.54 -18.08
C HIS A 522 -22.35 32.88 -19.22
N LYS A 523 -21.02 32.93 -19.15
CA LYS A 523 -20.15 32.31 -20.15
C LYS A 523 -20.26 30.79 -20.15
N MET A 524 -20.34 30.15 -18.99
CA MET A 524 -20.59 28.71 -18.86
C MET A 524 -21.91 28.31 -19.56
N VAL A 525 -23.02 29.00 -19.25
CA VAL A 525 -24.33 28.72 -19.86
C VAL A 525 -24.30 28.94 -21.38
N LYS A 526 -23.70 30.05 -21.85
CA LYS A 526 -23.54 30.35 -23.28
C LYS A 526 -22.69 29.31 -24.00
N SER A 527 -21.65 28.79 -23.33
CA SER A 527 -20.77 27.77 -23.88
C SER A 527 -21.50 26.44 -24.06
N VAL A 528 -22.23 25.98 -23.04
CA VAL A 528 -23.05 24.77 -23.10
C VAL A 528 -24.11 24.89 -24.20
N ARG A 529 -24.78 26.04 -24.30
CA ARG A 529 -25.78 26.29 -25.36
C ARG A 529 -25.21 26.06 -26.75
N LYS A 530 -24.04 26.61 -27.04
CA LYS A 530 -23.35 26.41 -28.32
C LYS A 530 -22.96 24.96 -28.57
N LEU A 531 -22.54 24.21 -27.55
CA LEU A 531 -22.22 22.79 -27.69
C LEU A 531 -23.46 21.92 -27.94
N VAL A 532 -24.59 22.28 -27.33
CA VAL A 532 -25.89 21.66 -27.59
C VAL A 532 -26.33 21.91 -29.04
N GLU A 533 -26.24 23.16 -29.52
CA GLU A 533 -26.53 23.52 -30.91
C GLU A 533 -25.66 22.76 -31.92
N ARG A 534 -24.41 22.46 -31.55
CA ARG A 534 -23.47 21.65 -32.35
C ARG A 534 -23.65 20.15 -32.22
N GLY A 535 -24.57 19.67 -31.38
CA GLY A 535 -24.79 18.24 -31.14
C GLY A 535 -23.67 17.53 -30.36
N MET A 536 -22.77 18.27 -29.71
CA MET A 536 -21.61 17.73 -28.96
C MET A 536 -21.92 17.42 -27.48
N GLU A 537 -23.19 17.49 -27.09
CA GLU A 537 -23.62 17.44 -25.69
C GLU A 537 -23.36 16.08 -24.99
N VAL A 538 -23.80 14.95 -25.58
CA VAL A 538 -23.66 13.61 -24.95
C VAL A 538 -22.19 13.23 -24.67
N GLY A 539 -21.28 13.66 -25.54
CA GLY A 539 -19.86 13.34 -25.43
C GLY A 539 -19.09 14.26 -24.47
N LEU A 540 -19.35 15.57 -24.55
CA LEU A 540 -18.54 16.59 -23.89
C LEU A 540 -19.23 17.21 -22.67
N VAL A 541 -20.42 17.78 -22.88
CA VAL A 541 -21.20 18.47 -21.82
C VAL A 541 -21.55 17.50 -20.70
N ARG A 542 -21.98 16.28 -21.04
CA ARG A 542 -22.29 15.22 -20.08
C ARG A 542 -21.11 14.88 -19.17
N ARG A 543 -19.88 14.88 -19.73
CA ARG A 543 -18.66 14.58 -18.96
C ARG A 543 -18.40 15.68 -17.93
N ALA A 544 -18.44 16.94 -18.36
CA ALA A 544 -18.29 18.08 -17.45
C ALA A 544 -19.35 18.11 -16.36
N PHE A 545 -20.62 17.78 -16.67
CA PHE A 545 -21.66 17.68 -15.65
C PHE A 545 -21.40 16.55 -14.64
N ARG A 546 -20.84 15.41 -15.06
CA ARG A 546 -20.47 14.34 -14.13
C ARG A 546 -19.34 14.76 -13.20
N ASP A 547 -18.37 15.51 -13.71
CA ASP A 547 -17.27 16.02 -12.90
C ASP A 547 -17.77 17.07 -11.90
N VAL A 548 -18.67 17.98 -12.30
CA VAL A 548 -19.38 18.88 -11.38
C VAL A 548 -20.19 18.11 -10.34
N GLU A 549 -20.90 17.04 -10.73
CA GLU A 549 -21.63 16.19 -9.77
C GLU A 549 -20.69 15.60 -8.71
N SER A 550 -19.48 15.19 -9.09
CA SER A 550 -18.45 14.68 -8.17
C SER A 550 -17.96 15.77 -7.21
N ILE A 551 -17.69 16.98 -7.73
CA ILE A 551 -17.23 18.13 -6.94
C ILE A 551 -18.30 18.54 -5.94
N VAL A 552 -19.55 18.69 -6.38
CA VAL A 552 -20.69 19.04 -5.51
C VAL A 552 -20.79 18.03 -4.36
N LYS A 553 -20.70 16.72 -4.63
CA LYS A 553 -20.71 15.68 -3.58
C LYS A 553 -19.66 15.90 -2.49
N LYS A 554 -18.49 16.43 -2.84
CA LYS A 554 -17.38 16.70 -1.91
C LYS A 554 -17.60 18.02 -1.14
N GLN A 555 -18.23 19.03 -1.76
CA GLN A 555 -18.39 20.38 -1.19
C GLN A 555 -19.65 20.60 -0.34
N LEU A 556 -20.73 19.81 -0.50
CA LEU A 556 -22.04 20.07 0.14
C LEU A 556 -22.03 20.34 1.66
N ARG A 557 -21.01 19.86 2.38
CA ARG A 557 -20.93 19.98 3.84
C ARG A 557 -20.72 21.42 4.33
N TRP A 558 -20.26 22.31 3.47
CA TRP A 558 -19.98 23.70 3.83
C TRP A 558 -20.77 24.71 3.00
N TYR A 559 -21.68 24.28 2.12
CA TYR A 559 -22.53 25.20 1.37
C TYR A 559 -23.45 25.97 2.32
N ASP A 560 -23.44 27.29 2.19
CA ASP A 560 -24.43 28.18 2.77
C ASP A 560 -25.47 28.56 1.69
N THR A 561 -26.28 29.56 2.02
CA THR A 561 -27.40 30.08 1.22
C THR A 561 -26.90 30.54 -0.13
N SER A 562 -25.73 31.18 -0.16
CA SER A 562 -25.02 31.66 -1.33
C SER A 562 -24.70 30.56 -2.34
N GLU A 563 -23.97 29.53 -1.92
CA GLU A 563 -23.59 28.42 -2.80
C GLU A 563 -24.81 27.61 -3.21
N TYR A 564 -25.76 27.40 -2.31
CA TYR A 564 -27.02 26.73 -2.61
C TYR A 564 -27.79 27.45 -3.71
N LYS A 565 -28.03 28.77 -3.55
CA LYS A 565 -28.69 29.62 -4.55
C LYS A 565 -27.95 29.56 -5.88
N PHE A 566 -26.63 29.72 -5.86
CA PHE A 566 -25.81 29.67 -7.06
C PHE A 566 -25.97 28.36 -7.83
N VAL A 567 -25.84 27.21 -7.17
CA VAL A 567 -25.98 25.90 -7.80
C VAL A 567 -27.39 25.73 -8.36
N LYS A 568 -28.43 26.08 -7.60
CA LYS A 568 -29.83 26.02 -8.04
C LYS A 568 -30.09 26.86 -9.28
N GLY A 569 -29.63 28.11 -9.27
CA GLY A 569 -29.77 29.02 -10.39
C GLY A 569 -29.03 28.53 -11.64
N LEU A 570 -27.77 28.11 -11.49
CA LEU A 570 -26.99 27.55 -12.59
C LEU A 570 -27.68 26.34 -13.23
N LEU A 571 -28.19 25.41 -12.41
CA LEU A 571 -28.93 24.24 -12.90
C LEU A 571 -30.18 24.66 -13.67
N TRP A 572 -30.98 25.60 -13.16
CA TRP A 572 -32.16 26.11 -13.88
C TRP A 572 -31.81 26.70 -15.25
N ARG A 573 -30.72 27.49 -15.33
CA ARG A 573 -30.26 28.06 -16.60
C ARG A 573 -29.82 27.00 -17.59
N LEU A 574 -29.11 25.97 -17.12
CA LEU A 574 -28.67 24.86 -17.97
C LEU A 574 -29.87 24.02 -18.44
N TYR A 575 -30.87 23.81 -17.60
CA TYR A 575 -32.12 23.14 -17.96
C TYR A 575 -32.94 23.86 -19.02
N ALA A 576 -32.91 25.20 -19.02
CA ALA A 576 -33.64 26.02 -19.99
C ALA A 576 -33.03 25.99 -21.41
N ILE A 577 -31.88 25.35 -21.61
CA ILE A 577 -31.24 25.24 -22.93
C ILE A 577 -32.04 24.28 -23.82
N LYS A 578 -32.68 24.84 -24.84
CA LYS A 578 -33.41 24.07 -25.86
C LYS A 578 -32.47 23.12 -26.60
N GLY A 579 -32.91 21.88 -26.81
CA GLY A 579 -32.16 20.85 -27.56
C GLY A 579 -31.24 19.97 -26.71
N MET A 580 -31.18 20.18 -25.38
CA MET A 580 -30.42 19.30 -24.49
C MET A 580 -31.06 17.90 -24.44
N LYS A 581 -30.25 16.85 -24.63
CA LYS A 581 -30.73 15.46 -24.60
C LYS A 581 -30.87 14.95 -23.16
N TRP A 582 -31.65 13.87 -23.03
CA TRP A 582 -31.99 13.30 -21.73
C TRP A 582 -30.75 12.80 -20.97
N GLU A 583 -29.73 12.31 -21.68
CA GLU A 583 -28.49 11.77 -21.12
C GLU A 583 -27.65 12.80 -20.35
N SER A 584 -27.74 14.09 -20.68
CA SER A 584 -27.15 15.17 -19.89
C SER A 584 -28.14 15.76 -18.88
N MET A 585 -29.42 15.88 -19.23
CA MET A 585 -30.46 16.36 -18.30
C MET A 585 -30.57 15.50 -17.04
N ILE A 586 -30.35 14.18 -17.16
CA ILE A 586 -30.37 13.26 -16.02
C ILE A 586 -29.22 13.51 -15.04
N VAL A 587 -28.06 14.00 -15.52
CA VAL A 587 -26.93 14.34 -14.65
C VAL A 587 -27.23 15.62 -13.88
N LEU A 588 -27.75 16.66 -14.55
CA LEU A 588 -28.24 17.87 -13.88
C LEU A 588 -29.31 17.54 -12.83
N TRP A 589 -30.16 16.54 -13.11
CA TRP A 589 -31.24 16.15 -12.21
C TRP A 589 -30.69 15.51 -10.95
N ARG A 590 -29.67 14.65 -11.11
CA ARG A 590 -28.96 14.05 -9.98
C ARG A 590 -28.28 15.11 -9.13
N ILE A 591 -27.62 16.09 -9.73
CA ILE A 591 -27.01 17.20 -8.98
C ILE A 591 -28.08 17.93 -8.17
N ASN A 592 -29.21 18.29 -8.81
CA ASN A 592 -30.34 18.92 -8.14
C ASN A 592 -30.83 18.07 -6.95
N VAL A 593 -31.06 16.77 -7.14
CA VAL A 593 -31.51 15.86 -6.09
C VAL A 593 -30.50 15.75 -4.95
N ILE A 594 -29.20 15.75 -5.25
CA ILE A 594 -28.14 15.67 -4.24
C ILE A 594 -28.15 16.92 -3.37
N VAL A 595 -28.18 18.11 -4.00
CA VAL A 595 -28.20 19.40 -3.33
C VAL A 595 -29.45 19.55 -2.46
N GLU A 596 -30.63 19.27 -3.03
CA GLU A 596 -31.92 19.31 -2.32
C GLU A 596 -31.99 18.38 -1.11
N ARG A 597 -31.35 17.22 -1.14
CA ARG A 597 -31.43 16.24 -0.05
C ARG A 597 -30.35 16.39 1.02
N ARG A 598 -29.19 16.94 0.68
CA ARG A 598 -27.99 16.86 1.52
C ARG A 598 -27.49 18.20 2.06
N VAL A 599 -27.92 19.32 1.49
CA VAL A 599 -27.69 20.64 2.09
C VAL A 599 -28.66 20.83 3.26
N ASP A 600 -28.22 21.55 4.29
CA ASP A 600 -29.04 21.87 5.47
C ASP A 600 -30.32 22.60 5.05
N GLU A 601 -31.46 22.26 5.65
CA GLU A 601 -32.75 22.88 5.33
C GLU A 601 -32.74 24.39 5.61
N MET A 602 -31.95 24.83 6.60
CA MET A 602 -31.91 26.22 7.06
C MET A 602 -31.28 27.17 6.03
N VAL A 603 -30.47 26.65 5.10
CA VAL A 603 -29.81 27.47 4.07
C VAL A 603 -30.49 27.36 2.70
N LYS A 604 -31.62 26.64 2.61
CA LYS A 604 -32.33 26.42 1.35
C LYS A 604 -33.21 27.60 1.00
N GLU A 605 -32.65 28.51 0.24
CA GLU A 605 -33.40 29.58 -0.40
C GLU A 605 -33.34 29.44 -1.91
N LEU A 606 -34.51 29.47 -2.56
CA LEU A 606 -34.60 29.40 -4.01
C LEU A 606 -34.39 30.81 -4.60
N PRO A 607 -33.72 30.91 -5.76
CA PRO A 607 -33.62 32.18 -6.46
C PRO A 607 -35.00 32.72 -6.84
N GLU A 608 -35.30 33.96 -6.47
CA GLU A 608 -36.58 34.63 -6.75
C GLU A 608 -36.69 35.05 -8.22
N ASN A 609 -35.56 35.40 -8.85
CA ASN A 609 -35.53 35.90 -10.22
C ASN A 609 -34.25 35.50 -10.99
N GLU A 610 -34.15 36.01 -12.22
CA GLU A 610 -33.10 35.66 -13.19
C GLU A 610 -31.66 35.98 -12.71
N PHE A 611 -31.51 36.87 -11.74
CA PHE A 611 -30.26 37.41 -11.22
C PHE A 611 -30.02 37.13 -9.73
N ASP A 612 -31.07 36.75 -8.99
CA ASP A 612 -31.02 36.51 -7.54
C ASP A 612 -30.05 35.39 -7.10
N TRP A 613 -29.76 34.44 -8.00
CA TRP A 613 -28.82 33.33 -7.73
C TRP A 613 -27.34 33.70 -7.80
N LEU A 614 -27.01 34.96 -8.14
CA LEU A 614 -25.64 35.46 -8.18
C LEU A 614 -25.29 36.35 -6.98
N ASN A 615 -26.12 36.34 -5.92
CA ASN A 615 -25.93 37.11 -4.69
C ASN A 615 -25.63 38.59 -4.93
N LEU A 616 -26.36 39.21 -5.85
CA LEU A 616 -26.29 40.65 -6.07
C LEU A 616 -27.41 41.28 -5.23
N THR A 617 -27.05 42.00 -4.17
CA THR A 617 -27.96 42.99 -3.59
C THR A 617 -28.20 44.08 -4.62
N ASP A 618 -29.45 44.47 -4.83
CA ASP A 618 -29.84 45.63 -5.67
C ASP A 618 -29.28 46.99 -5.14
N GLU A 619 -28.49 46.97 -4.07
CA GLU A 619 -27.82 48.13 -3.51
C GLU A 619 -26.47 48.36 -4.20
N GLU A 620 -26.51 48.98 -5.39
CA GLU A 620 -25.55 49.98 -5.91
C GLU A 620 -25.80 50.24 -7.41
N VAL A 621 -27.02 50.66 -7.74
CA VAL A 621 -27.28 51.50 -8.92
C VAL A 621 -28.17 52.67 -8.50
N GLU A 622 -27.54 53.68 -7.90
CA GLU A 622 -28.01 55.08 -8.00
C GLU A 622 -27.00 55.89 -8.83
#